data_AF-A0A087CY52-F1
#
_entry.id   AF-A0A087CY52-F1
#
_cell.length_a   1.000
_cell.length_b   1.000
_cell.length_c   1.000
_cell.angle_alpha   90.00
_cell.angle_beta   90.00
_cell.angle_gamma   90.00
#
_symmetry.space_group_name_H-M   'P 1'
#
loop_
_entity.id
_entity.type
_entity.pdbx_description
1 polymer ?
#
loop_
_entity_poly.entity_id
_entity_poly.type
_entity_poly.pdbx_seq_one_letter_code
_entity_poly.pdbx_strand_id
1 'polypeptide(L)'
;MNKVLKGLVAVAATAAMAVAGFAGAASATANEPASANYWITVPETDTHTYDAYQIFKGDLNDDGTVLSNITAGSDFKENNAAGTDGADLTAAQAAEKIATGTYADDTAKLTAIQAFAELATVYGSVSKDAPLSAEPGYYLFKDKDSTAGKDDAATLFIVKVVGNQEIERKADQPSVEKKVQDTNDTTGETSGWQDSADYDVTDKVPFQLTATLPTDATDFAAYKTYKLVFHDSQSEGLTFNNDITVKYGDTEVSSDFYSVETTDLNEGETFRVTINDAKTVKGTDGQPIAVTAGGKFTVAYSSTLNEKSIIGAQGNPNKVSLEYSNNPNAGGEGETGKTSEDTVIVFTYQLDVNKTFNATVNDNDLPEFTLYKKVGASGDYTKEVAKVKVVKNSDGKYVASFPRVDDGLYKLVETKVPGGFNKADDTYLEIKATHDEKAENPALKDLTITVKNVETKGNTATGTVATSVVNKKGSNLPSTGGMGTVLLYVAGIAVFVLAGATLVMALRRRNA
;
A
#
# COMPACT_ATOMS: atom_id res chain seq x y z
N MET A 1 2.20 -32.85 19.86
CA MET A 1 1.57 -34.08 19.31
C MET A 1 0.32 -33.62 18.58
N ASN A 2 0.12 -33.70 17.26
CA ASN A 2 0.73 -34.44 16.17
C ASN A 2 0.86 -33.48 14.97
N LYS A 3 2.05 -33.31 14.38
CA LYS A 3 2.41 -33.84 13.04
C LYS A 3 1.26 -33.79 12.04
N VAL A 4 1.34 -32.92 11.03
CA VAL A 4 1.53 -33.35 9.63
C VAL A 4 2.33 -32.27 8.88
N LEU A 5 3.62 -32.53 8.70
CA LEU A 5 4.45 -31.96 7.63
C LEU A 5 3.95 -32.62 6.33
N LYS A 6 3.30 -31.86 5.43
CA LYS A 6 2.98 -32.30 4.06
C LYS A 6 3.96 -31.54 3.15
N GLY A 7 5.13 -32.12 2.88
CA GLY A 7 5.48 -32.71 1.58
C GLY A 7 6.03 -31.60 0.70
N LEU A 8 7.35 -31.32 0.60
CA LEU A 8 8.42 -32.17 0.05
C LEU A 8 7.98 -33.00 -1.15
N VAL A 9 8.73 -32.81 -2.24
CA VAL A 9 8.64 -33.38 -3.59
C VAL A 9 7.78 -32.56 -4.56
N ALA A 10 8.42 -31.57 -5.20
CA ALA A 10 8.14 -31.24 -6.60
C ALA A 10 9.41 -31.61 -7.40
N VAL A 11 9.18 -32.30 -8.50
CA VAL A 11 10.13 -33.17 -9.18
C VAL A 11 11.18 -32.33 -9.91
N ALA A 12 12.44 -32.43 -9.48
CA ALA A 12 13.57 -32.10 -10.35
C ALA A 12 13.37 -32.92 -11.63
N ALA A 13 13.26 -32.25 -12.77
CA ALA A 13 13.19 -32.90 -14.07
C ALA A 13 14.56 -33.53 -14.38
N THR A 14 14.89 -34.63 -13.69
CA THR A 14 15.98 -35.51 -14.07
C THR A 14 15.52 -36.26 -15.31
N ALA A 15 15.53 -35.59 -16.46
CA ALA A 15 15.67 -36.28 -17.73
C ALA A 15 17.07 -36.93 -17.70
N ALA A 16 17.10 -38.22 -17.36
CA ALA A 16 18.30 -39.03 -17.47
C ALA A 16 18.46 -39.39 -18.96
N MET A 17 19.27 -38.62 -19.68
CA MET A 17 19.79 -39.08 -20.97
C MET A 17 20.82 -40.18 -20.68
N ALA A 18 20.41 -41.44 -20.76
CA ALA A 18 21.36 -42.55 -20.79
C ALA A 18 21.78 -42.78 -22.25
N VAL A 19 22.99 -42.37 -22.61
CA VAL A 19 23.57 -42.69 -23.93
C VAL A 19 24.11 -44.12 -23.87
N ALA A 20 23.43 -45.06 -24.53
CA ALA A 20 23.96 -46.42 -24.69
C ALA A 20 25.15 -46.38 -25.67
N GLY A 21 26.33 -46.78 -25.20
CA GLY A 21 27.56 -46.76 -25.99
C GLY A 21 27.45 -47.61 -27.26
N PHE A 22 27.88 -47.04 -28.39
CA PHE A 22 27.98 -47.73 -29.67
C PHE A 22 28.93 -48.93 -29.55
N ALA A 23 28.38 -50.14 -29.52
CA ALA A 23 29.11 -51.38 -29.75
C ALA A 23 28.47 -52.12 -30.95
N GLY A 24 29.20 -52.13 -32.07
CA GLY A 24 29.14 -53.13 -33.15
C GLY A 24 27.78 -53.61 -33.67
N ALA A 25 27.46 -53.22 -34.91
CA ALA A 25 26.31 -53.61 -35.71
C ALA A 25 25.86 -55.09 -35.62
N ALA A 26 24.54 -55.28 -35.55
CA ALA A 26 23.83 -56.33 -36.29
C ALA A 26 22.46 -55.78 -36.70
N SER A 27 22.24 -55.68 -38.02
CA SER A 27 20.99 -55.26 -38.63
C SER A 27 19.84 -56.20 -38.23
N ALA A 28 18.94 -55.73 -37.38
CA ALA A 28 17.60 -56.28 -37.26
C ALA A 28 16.67 -55.33 -38.01
N THR A 29 16.15 -55.78 -39.15
CA THR A 29 15.05 -55.10 -39.85
C THR A 29 13.81 -55.20 -38.98
N ALA A 30 13.59 -54.20 -38.13
CA ALA A 30 12.31 -53.95 -37.52
C ALA A 30 11.41 -53.29 -38.56
N ASN A 31 10.22 -53.85 -38.71
CA ASN A 31 9.13 -53.30 -39.49
C ASN A 31 8.86 -51.87 -38.98
N GLU A 32 9.02 -50.84 -39.82
CA GLU A 32 8.74 -49.43 -39.48
C GLU A 32 7.33 -49.32 -38.89
N PRO A 33 7.18 -49.09 -37.57
CA PRO A 33 5.92 -48.56 -37.08
C PRO A 33 5.82 -47.14 -37.63
N ALA A 34 4.64 -46.70 -38.05
CA ALA A 34 4.40 -45.28 -38.29
C ALA A 34 4.96 -44.49 -37.10
N SER A 35 5.77 -43.46 -37.35
CA SER A 35 6.39 -42.63 -36.31
C SER A 35 5.35 -42.32 -35.25
N ALA A 36 5.51 -42.90 -34.06
CA ALA A 36 4.57 -42.70 -32.97
C ALA A 36 4.76 -41.25 -32.51
N ASN A 37 3.83 -40.38 -32.86
CA ASN A 37 3.77 -39.05 -32.31
C ASN A 37 3.27 -39.12 -30.87
N TYR A 38 3.90 -38.35 -29.99
CA TYR A 38 3.54 -38.21 -28.59
C TYR A 38 2.90 -36.87 -28.34
N TRP A 39 2.08 -36.81 -27.29
CA TRP A 39 1.37 -35.60 -26.92
C TRP A 39 2.04 -34.90 -25.75
N ILE A 40 2.22 -33.59 -25.93
CA ILE A 40 2.69 -32.67 -24.91
C ILE A 40 1.52 -31.79 -24.52
N THR A 41 1.20 -31.76 -23.23
CA THR A 41 0.10 -30.96 -22.66
C THR A 41 0.62 -29.96 -21.64
N VAL A 42 -0.23 -29.02 -21.29
CA VAL A 42 -0.01 -28.00 -20.25
C VAL A 42 -1.17 -28.12 -19.27
N PRO A 43 -0.95 -28.01 -17.93
CA PRO A 43 -2.00 -28.07 -16.94
C PRO A 43 -3.13 -27.07 -17.22
N GLU A 44 -4.38 -27.47 -16.94
CA GLU A 44 -5.57 -26.63 -17.15
C GLU A 44 -5.54 -25.28 -16.39
N THR A 45 -4.75 -25.19 -15.32
CA THR A 45 -4.57 -23.97 -14.52
C THR A 45 -3.58 -22.98 -15.10
N ASP A 46 -2.78 -23.38 -16.08
CA ASP A 46 -1.73 -22.55 -16.68
C ASP A 46 -2.27 -21.80 -17.90
N THR A 47 -2.18 -20.48 -17.86
CA THR A 47 -2.67 -19.56 -18.89
C THR A 47 -1.65 -19.31 -20.01
N HIS A 48 -0.44 -19.86 -19.90
CA HIS A 48 0.65 -19.59 -20.82
C HIS A 48 0.59 -20.46 -22.08
N THR A 49 1.27 -19.98 -23.12
CA THR A 49 1.56 -20.75 -24.32
C THR A 49 3.08 -20.84 -24.46
N TYR A 50 3.59 -22.03 -24.72
CA TYR A 50 5.01 -22.29 -24.80
C TYR A 50 5.41 -22.67 -26.22
N ASP A 51 6.48 -22.07 -26.74
CA ASP A 51 7.12 -22.52 -27.97
C ASP A 51 8.13 -23.63 -27.63
N ALA A 52 8.05 -24.72 -28.39
CA ALA A 52 8.91 -25.89 -28.28
C ALA A 52 10.03 -25.83 -29.33
N TYR A 53 11.26 -26.11 -28.89
CA TYR A 53 12.47 -26.14 -29.72
C TYR A 53 13.08 -27.53 -29.64
N GLN A 54 13.11 -28.25 -30.75
CA GLN A 54 13.66 -29.61 -30.81
C GLN A 54 15.19 -29.54 -30.93
N ILE A 55 15.91 -29.79 -29.84
CA ILE A 55 17.38 -29.82 -29.82
C ILE A 55 17.87 -31.14 -30.42
N PHE A 56 17.28 -32.25 -29.99
CA PHE A 56 17.64 -33.59 -30.47
C PHE A 56 16.41 -34.36 -30.92
N LYS A 57 16.59 -35.26 -31.88
CA LYS A 57 15.61 -36.29 -32.24
C LYS A 57 16.26 -37.66 -32.23
N GLY A 58 15.48 -38.72 -32.07
CA GLY A 58 16.01 -40.09 -32.01
C GLY A 58 14.92 -41.10 -31.73
N ASP A 59 15.31 -42.30 -31.32
CA ASP A 59 14.39 -43.38 -31.01
C ASP A 59 14.15 -43.47 -29.50
N LEU A 60 12.89 -43.48 -29.09
CA LEU A 60 12.49 -43.61 -27.70
C LEU A 60 12.46 -45.09 -27.30
N ASN A 61 12.99 -45.42 -26.12
CA ASN A 61 12.79 -46.75 -25.55
C ASN A 61 11.33 -46.98 -25.13
N ASP A 62 10.96 -48.24 -24.88
CA ASP A 62 9.60 -48.64 -24.49
C ASP A 62 9.08 -47.90 -23.24
N ASP A 63 9.98 -47.52 -22.32
CA ASP A 63 9.62 -46.78 -21.09
C ASP A 63 9.39 -45.28 -21.33
N GLY A 64 9.63 -44.78 -22.54
CA GLY A 64 9.39 -43.38 -22.91
C GLY A 64 10.37 -42.37 -22.32
N THR A 65 11.52 -42.82 -21.81
CA THR A 65 12.41 -42.00 -20.95
C THR A 65 13.83 -41.85 -21.50
N VAL A 66 14.26 -42.75 -22.38
CA VAL A 66 15.61 -42.78 -22.94
C VAL A 66 15.53 -42.56 -24.45
N LEU A 67 16.30 -41.58 -24.93
CA LEU A 67 16.47 -41.30 -26.35
C LEU A 67 17.76 -41.97 -26.85
N SER A 68 17.66 -42.74 -27.92
CA SER A 68 18.77 -43.43 -28.59
C SER A 68 18.86 -42.99 -30.06
N ASN A 69 19.90 -43.42 -30.79
CA ASN A 69 20.09 -43.06 -32.21
C ASN A 69 19.98 -41.54 -32.47
N ILE A 70 20.61 -40.76 -31.59
CA ILE A 70 20.44 -39.31 -31.51
C ILE A 70 20.98 -38.62 -32.77
N THR A 71 20.14 -37.77 -33.36
CA THR A 71 20.48 -36.88 -34.47
C THR A 71 20.04 -35.45 -34.17
N ALA A 72 20.51 -34.49 -34.99
CA ALA A 72 20.16 -33.08 -34.84
C ALA A 72 18.64 -32.89 -34.99
N GLY A 73 18.03 -32.23 -33.99
CA GLY A 73 16.67 -31.73 -34.08
C GLY A 73 16.59 -30.47 -34.95
N SER A 74 15.37 -29.97 -35.15
CA SER A 74 15.13 -28.79 -36.00
C SER A 74 15.77 -27.49 -35.49
N ASP A 75 16.10 -27.38 -34.20
CA ASP A 75 16.69 -26.19 -33.56
C ASP A 75 18.09 -26.49 -32.97
N PHE A 76 18.74 -27.56 -33.41
CA PHE A 76 20.10 -27.88 -32.98
C PHE A 76 21.10 -26.85 -33.50
N LYS A 77 21.90 -26.28 -32.60
CA LYS A 77 22.99 -25.37 -32.95
C LYS A 77 24.20 -26.15 -33.47
N GLU A 78 24.34 -26.21 -34.78
CA GLU A 78 25.47 -26.91 -35.42
C GLU A 78 26.82 -26.26 -35.07
N ASN A 79 26.89 -24.93 -35.09
CA ASN A 79 28.09 -24.17 -34.72
C ASN A 79 28.14 -23.89 -33.21
N ASN A 80 28.12 -24.94 -32.39
CA ASN A 80 28.06 -24.84 -30.92
C ASN A 80 29.40 -24.52 -30.23
N ALA A 81 30.54 -24.75 -30.88
CA ALA A 81 31.89 -24.58 -30.34
C ALA A 81 32.09 -25.21 -28.94
N ALA A 82 31.35 -26.27 -28.62
CA ALA A 82 31.30 -26.85 -27.27
C ALA A 82 32.33 -27.96 -27.05
N GLY A 83 33.11 -28.32 -28.05
CA GLY A 83 34.18 -29.31 -28.01
C GLY A 83 35.53 -28.74 -27.55
N THR A 84 36.55 -29.59 -27.53
CA THR A 84 37.93 -29.19 -27.24
C THR A 84 38.40 -28.15 -28.25
N ASP A 85 39.11 -27.11 -27.80
CA ASP A 85 39.60 -26.00 -28.62
C ASP A 85 38.50 -25.26 -29.42
N GLY A 86 37.24 -25.33 -28.95
CA GLY A 86 36.10 -24.68 -29.61
C GLY A 86 35.58 -25.43 -30.84
N ALA A 87 35.91 -26.73 -30.99
CA ALA A 87 35.33 -27.55 -32.05
C ALA A 87 33.83 -27.76 -31.86
N ASP A 88 33.09 -27.87 -32.97
CA ASP A 88 31.67 -28.20 -32.93
C ASP A 88 31.44 -29.68 -32.62
N LEU A 89 30.51 -29.96 -31.71
CA LEU A 89 30.08 -31.31 -31.41
C LEU A 89 28.88 -31.70 -32.29
N THR A 90 28.88 -32.94 -32.77
CA THR A 90 27.68 -33.54 -33.37
C THR A 90 26.57 -33.68 -32.32
N ALA A 91 25.32 -33.82 -32.75
CA ALA A 91 24.18 -34.01 -31.85
C ALA A 91 24.38 -35.18 -30.85
N ALA A 92 24.93 -36.31 -31.31
CA ALA A 92 25.23 -37.45 -30.46
C ALA A 92 26.33 -37.15 -29.42
N GLN A 93 27.39 -36.44 -29.80
CA GLN A 93 28.45 -36.03 -28.87
C GLN A 93 27.98 -34.97 -27.88
N ALA A 94 27.14 -34.03 -28.32
CA ALA A 94 26.51 -33.03 -27.48
C ALA A 94 25.62 -33.68 -26.42
N ALA A 95 24.76 -34.61 -26.84
CA ALA A 95 23.94 -35.44 -25.97
C ALA A 95 24.76 -36.21 -24.93
N GLU A 96 25.85 -36.87 -25.35
CA GLU A 96 26.78 -37.57 -24.44
C GLU A 96 27.43 -36.61 -23.45
N LYS A 97 27.86 -35.44 -23.91
CA LYS A 97 28.44 -34.40 -23.04
C LYS A 97 27.45 -33.90 -22.00
N ILE A 98 26.18 -33.69 -22.37
CA ILE A 98 25.11 -33.30 -21.43
C ILE A 98 24.84 -34.42 -20.43
N ALA A 99 24.81 -35.67 -20.89
CA ALA A 99 24.51 -36.84 -20.06
C ALA A 99 25.61 -37.15 -19.03
N THR A 100 26.87 -37.03 -19.44
CA THR A 100 28.05 -37.39 -18.63
C THR A 100 28.65 -36.22 -17.86
N GLY A 101 28.20 -35.00 -18.15
CA GLY A 101 28.63 -33.78 -17.47
C GLY A 101 28.29 -33.81 -15.97
N THR A 102 29.19 -33.27 -15.16
CA THR A 102 28.93 -32.98 -13.75
C THR A 102 28.54 -31.52 -13.62
N TYR A 103 27.35 -31.26 -13.09
CA TYR A 103 26.80 -29.92 -12.91
C TYR A 103 26.63 -29.62 -11.42
N ALA A 104 26.85 -28.35 -11.05
CA ALA A 104 26.65 -27.91 -9.67
C ALA A 104 25.18 -27.98 -9.26
N ASP A 105 24.28 -27.64 -10.19
CA ASP A 105 22.84 -27.57 -10.00
C ASP A 105 22.11 -27.67 -11.36
N ASP A 106 20.77 -27.64 -11.32
CA ASP A 106 19.92 -27.70 -12.51
C ASP A 106 20.07 -26.47 -13.42
N THR A 107 20.42 -25.31 -12.87
CA THR A 107 20.66 -24.07 -13.64
C THR A 107 21.92 -24.17 -14.48
N ALA A 108 23.00 -24.73 -13.92
CA ALA A 108 24.23 -25.03 -14.63
C ALA A 108 24.02 -26.09 -15.72
N LYS A 109 23.18 -27.10 -15.45
CA LYS A 109 22.79 -28.10 -16.44
C LYS A 109 21.97 -27.49 -17.58
N LEU A 110 21.01 -26.63 -17.26
CA LEU A 110 20.20 -25.91 -18.25
C LEU A 110 21.09 -25.02 -19.14
N THR A 111 22.05 -24.30 -18.56
CA THR A 111 23.02 -23.48 -19.31
C THR A 111 23.81 -24.33 -20.31
N ALA A 112 24.23 -25.53 -19.90
CA ALA A 112 24.95 -26.45 -20.79
C ALA A 112 24.06 -27.00 -21.92
N ILE A 113 22.77 -27.23 -21.66
CA ILE A 113 21.79 -27.64 -22.68
C ILE A 113 21.55 -26.50 -23.68
N GLN A 114 21.36 -25.27 -23.19
CA GLN A 114 21.12 -24.09 -24.03
C GLN A 114 22.27 -23.78 -25.00
N ALA A 115 23.50 -24.19 -24.69
CA ALA A 115 24.63 -24.06 -25.60
C ALA A 115 24.44 -24.80 -26.94
N PHE A 116 23.51 -25.75 -27.00
CA PHE A 116 23.20 -26.55 -28.18
C PHE A 116 21.85 -26.19 -28.85
N ALA A 117 21.15 -25.16 -28.36
CA ALA A 117 19.90 -24.67 -28.96
C ALA A 117 20.12 -23.32 -29.68
N GLU A 118 19.53 -23.14 -30.85
CA GLU A 118 19.56 -21.84 -31.55
C GLU A 118 18.47 -20.87 -31.05
N LEU A 119 17.36 -21.42 -30.54
CA LEU A 119 16.15 -20.69 -30.15
C LEU A 119 15.51 -19.91 -31.31
N ALA A 120 15.70 -20.38 -32.54
CA ALA A 120 15.28 -19.71 -33.77
C ALA A 120 14.17 -20.47 -34.49
N THR A 121 14.21 -21.80 -34.49
CA THR A 121 13.28 -22.67 -35.22
C THR A 121 12.27 -23.29 -34.25
N VAL A 122 11.10 -22.69 -34.16
CA VAL A 122 9.97 -23.22 -33.37
C VAL A 122 9.46 -24.50 -34.04
N TYR A 123 9.50 -25.62 -33.32
CA TYR A 123 8.92 -26.90 -33.76
C TYR A 123 7.38 -26.83 -33.73
N GLY A 124 6.84 -26.24 -32.66
CA GLY A 124 5.41 -26.00 -32.47
C GLY A 124 5.15 -25.26 -31.17
N SER A 125 3.89 -24.90 -30.91
CA SER A 125 3.48 -24.28 -29.64
C SER A 125 2.51 -25.20 -28.90
N VAL A 126 2.50 -25.11 -27.56
CA VAL A 126 1.60 -25.87 -26.68
C VAL A 126 0.95 -24.96 -25.64
N SER A 127 -0.33 -25.16 -25.38
CA SER A 127 -1.08 -24.54 -24.29
C SER A 127 -2.14 -25.50 -23.75
N LYS A 128 -2.83 -25.14 -22.67
CA LYS A 128 -3.93 -25.96 -22.13
C LYS A 128 -5.02 -26.26 -23.18
N ASP A 129 -5.28 -25.33 -24.10
CA ASP A 129 -6.33 -25.46 -25.13
C ASP A 129 -5.80 -26.06 -26.45
N ALA A 130 -4.49 -26.23 -26.58
CA ALA A 130 -3.84 -26.69 -27.80
C ALA A 130 -2.64 -27.64 -27.48
N PRO A 131 -2.90 -28.94 -27.28
CA PRO A 131 -1.85 -29.94 -27.13
C PRO A 131 -0.95 -30.02 -28.37
N LEU A 132 0.35 -30.28 -28.15
CA LEU A 132 1.33 -30.41 -29.22
C LEU A 132 1.61 -31.88 -29.51
N SER A 133 1.43 -32.29 -30.77
CA SER A 133 1.90 -33.57 -31.29
C SER A 133 3.36 -33.43 -31.71
N ALA A 134 4.26 -34.23 -31.13
CA ALA A 134 5.69 -34.17 -31.39
C ALA A 134 6.30 -35.56 -31.59
N GLU A 135 7.30 -35.64 -32.45
CA GLU A 135 8.15 -36.82 -32.60
C GLU A 135 9.02 -37.02 -31.34
N PRO A 136 9.53 -38.23 -31.08
CA PRO A 136 10.53 -38.45 -30.05
C PRO A 136 11.74 -37.54 -30.18
N GLY A 137 12.12 -36.92 -29.08
CA GLY A 137 13.26 -36.02 -29.07
C GLY A 137 13.48 -35.34 -27.73
N TYR A 138 14.44 -34.43 -27.70
CA TYR A 138 14.78 -33.61 -26.54
C TYR A 138 14.42 -32.17 -26.86
N TYR A 139 13.50 -31.62 -26.09
CA TYR A 139 12.86 -30.34 -26.38
C TYR A 139 13.08 -29.35 -25.25
N LEU A 140 13.31 -28.10 -25.64
CA LEU A 140 13.33 -26.94 -24.77
C LEU A 140 12.04 -26.15 -24.97
N PHE A 141 11.38 -25.75 -23.90
CA PHE A 141 10.16 -24.94 -23.94
C PHE A 141 10.41 -23.59 -23.29
N LYS A 142 9.87 -22.54 -23.92
CA LYS A 142 9.94 -21.16 -23.43
C LYS A 142 8.60 -20.48 -23.64
N ASP A 143 8.29 -19.45 -22.86
CA ASP A 143 7.10 -18.64 -23.12
C ASP A 143 7.13 -18.07 -24.54
N LYS A 144 6.01 -18.23 -25.24
CA LYS A 144 5.80 -17.62 -26.55
C LYS A 144 5.66 -16.11 -26.44
N ASP A 145 4.89 -15.66 -25.46
CA ASP A 145 4.56 -14.26 -25.24
C ASP A 145 5.42 -13.65 -24.12
N SER A 146 5.78 -12.38 -24.26
CA SER A 146 6.50 -11.65 -23.20
C SER A 146 5.60 -11.39 -21.98
N THR A 147 6.21 -11.45 -20.79
CA THR A 147 5.59 -11.11 -19.50
C THR A 147 5.90 -9.67 -19.05
N ALA A 148 6.58 -8.87 -19.88
CA ALA A 148 6.97 -7.50 -19.54
C ALA A 148 5.75 -6.62 -19.17
N GLY A 149 5.87 -5.91 -18.05
CA GLY A 149 4.86 -4.99 -17.51
C GLY A 149 3.60 -5.67 -16.94
N LYS A 150 3.52 -6.99 -16.96
CA LYS A 150 2.40 -7.76 -16.40
C LYS A 150 2.70 -8.17 -14.96
N ASP A 151 1.66 -8.42 -14.19
CA ASP A 151 1.73 -9.05 -12.86
C ASP A 151 1.98 -10.56 -13.01
N ASP A 152 3.10 -10.87 -13.68
CA ASP A 152 3.43 -12.20 -14.18
C ASP A 152 4.95 -12.40 -14.32
N ALA A 153 5.42 -13.65 -14.33
CA ALA A 153 6.82 -14.03 -14.49
C ALA A 153 7.02 -15.08 -15.60
N ALA A 154 8.05 -14.93 -16.42
CA ALA A 154 8.37 -15.91 -17.45
C ALA A 154 8.85 -17.22 -16.81
N THR A 155 8.46 -18.36 -17.39
CA THR A 155 8.99 -19.67 -16.98
C THR A 155 10.48 -19.72 -17.21
N LEU A 156 11.23 -20.26 -16.25
CA LEU A 156 12.54 -20.82 -16.56
C LEU A 156 12.37 -21.90 -17.64
N PHE A 157 13.28 -21.96 -18.61
CA PHE A 157 13.21 -22.95 -19.69
C PHE A 157 12.95 -24.37 -19.14
N ILE A 158 11.96 -25.03 -19.73
CA ILE A 158 11.61 -26.41 -19.39
C ILE A 158 12.30 -27.32 -20.40
N VAL A 159 12.94 -28.39 -19.92
CA VAL A 159 13.60 -29.37 -20.77
C VAL A 159 12.96 -30.73 -20.57
N LYS A 160 12.60 -31.41 -21.66
CA LYS A 160 11.99 -32.73 -21.60
C LYS A 160 12.43 -33.65 -22.75
N VAL A 161 12.55 -34.94 -22.45
CA VAL A 161 12.51 -36.00 -23.47
C VAL A 161 11.04 -36.26 -23.79
N VAL A 162 10.66 -36.22 -25.06
CA VAL A 162 9.27 -36.37 -25.50
C VAL A 162 8.89 -37.85 -25.60
N GLY A 163 8.22 -38.31 -24.55
CA GLY A 163 7.09 -39.25 -24.59
C GLY A 163 5.78 -38.49 -24.29
N ASN A 164 4.66 -39.18 -24.02
CA ASN A 164 3.43 -38.50 -23.56
C ASN A 164 3.71 -37.82 -22.21
N GLN A 165 3.56 -36.50 -22.15
CA GLN A 165 3.97 -35.73 -20.98
C GLN A 165 3.21 -34.41 -20.82
N GLU A 166 3.18 -33.94 -19.59
CA GLU A 166 2.68 -32.62 -19.24
C GLU A 166 3.87 -31.73 -18.83
N ILE A 167 3.91 -30.49 -19.33
CA ILE A 167 4.90 -29.50 -18.95
C ILE A 167 4.33 -28.60 -17.85
N GLU A 168 5.07 -28.46 -16.75
CA GLU A 168 4.70 -27.60 -15.63
C GLU A 168 5.53 -26.32 -15.69
N ARG A 169 4.86 -25.17 -15.56
CA ARG A 169 5.48 -23.85 -15.46
C ARG A 169 6.48 -23.79 -14.30
N LYS A 170 7.62 -23.14 -14.52
CA LYS A 170 8.68 -22.90 -13.53
C LYS A 170 8.85 -21.41 -13.29
N ALA A 171 7.86 -20.81 -12.65
CA ALA A 171 7.88 -19.42 -12.30
C ALA A 171 7.07 -19.18 -11.02
N ASP A 172 7.64 -18.36 -10.16
CA ASP A 172 6.99 -17.76 -9.02
C ASP A 172 7.32 -16.26 -9.01
N GLN A 173 6.45 -15.45 -8.40
CA GLN A 173 6.54 -13.99 -8.48
C GLN A 173 6.42 -13.34 -7.11
N PRO A 174 6.91 -12.10 -6.93
CA PRO A 174 6.81 -11.42 -5.67
C PRO A 174 5.40 -10.84 -5.48
N SER A 175 5.09 -10.45 -4.25
CA SER A 175 3.91 -9.65 -3.93
C SER A 175 4.31 -8.34 -3.24
N VAL A 176 3.43 -7.36 -3.28
CA VAL A 176 3.58 -6.10 -2.53
C VAL A 176 2.37 -5.89 -1.62
N GLU A 177 2.64 -5.36 -0.43
CA GLU A 177 1.63 -4.95 0.54
C GLU A 177 1.99 -3.58 1.10
N LYS A 178 1.01 -2.72 1.29
CA LYS A 178 1.11 -1.42 1.94
C LYS A 178 0.27 -1.43 3.21
N LYS A 179 0.82 -0.87 4.27
CA LYS A 179 0.13 -0.67 5.53
C LYS A 179 0.40 0.72 6.08
N VAL A 180 -0.51 1.17 6.93
CA VAL A 180 -0.45 2.40 7.70
C VAL A 180 -0.60 2.04 9.19
N GLN A 181 -0.01 2.84 10.07
CA GLN A 181 -0.32 2.77 11.50
C GLN A 181 -1.26 3.90 11.88
N ASP A 182 -2.09 3.65 12.89
CA ASP A 182 -3.03 4.60 13.45
C ASP A 182 -2.60 4.95 14.88
N THR A 183 -2.64 6.22 15.25
CA THR A 183 -2.20 6.68 16.58
C THR A 183 -3.28 7.53 17.20
N ASN A 184 -3.92 6.98 18.23
CA ASN A 184 -4.92 7.72 18.96
C ASN A 184 -4.23 8.69 19.93
N ASP A 185 -4.21 9.98 19.58
CA ASP A 185 -3.64 11.05 20.43
C ASP A 185 -4.17 11.03 21.86
N THR A 186 -5.45 10.70 22.05
CA THR A 186 -6.10 10.76 23.36
C THR A 186 -5.59 9.67 24.29
N THR A 187 -5.34 8.46 23.80
CA THR A 187 -4.80 7.36 24.61
C THR A 187 -3.26 7.34 24.58
N GLY A 188 -2.66 7.78 23.47
CA GLY A 188 -1.24 7.64 23.15
C GLY A 188 -0.89 6.25 22.60
N GLU A 189 -1.88 5.44 22.25
CA GLU A 189 -1.68 4.09 21.71
C GLU A 189 -1.56 4.13 20.18
N THR A 190 -0.56 3.44 19.65
CA THR A 190 -0.39 3.23 18.21
C THR A 190 -0.78 1.79 17.87
N SER A 191 -1.58 1.62 16.82
CA SER A 191 -2.02 0.33 16.33
C SER A 191 -0.88 -0.46 15.65
N GLY A 192 -1.16 -1.73 15.36
CA GLY A 192 -0.33 -2.49 14.42
C GLY A 192 -0.49 -1.97 12.99
N TRP A 193 0.24 -2.57 12.06
CA TRP A 193 0.07 -2.29 10.64
C TRP A 193 -1.31 -2.72 10.13
N GLN A 194 -2.05 -1.79 9.55
CA GLN A 194 -3.44 -1.92 9.11
C GLN A 194 -3.68 -1.15 7.79
N ASP A 195 -4.90 -1.23 7.23
CA ASP A 195 -5.22 -0.69 5.90
C ASP A 195 -5.84 0.73 5.92
N SER A 196 -6.28 1.21 7.07
CA SER A 196 -6.69 2.60 7.23
C SER A 196 -6.33 3.17 8.60
N ALA A 197 -6.29 4.49 8.70
CA ALA A 197 -6.05 5.23 9.93
C ALA A 197 -6.78 6.58 9.87
N ASP A 198 -6.89 7.28 10.99
CA ASP A 198 -7.30 8.68 11.03
C ASP A 198 -6.25 9.54 11.77
N TYR A 199 -6.15 10.81 11.34
CA TYR A 199 -5.12 11.72 11.84
C TYR A 199 -5.61 13.18 11.78
N ASP A 200 -5.07 14.02 12.67
CA ASP A 200 -5.27 15.46 12.57
C ASP A 200 -4.44 16.02 11.42
N VAL A 201 -4.84 17.17 10.89
CA VAL A 201 -3.95 17.95 10.03
C VAL A 201 -2.64 18.23 10.76
N THR A 202 -1.53 18.19 10.02
CA THR A 202 -0.14 18.34 10.46
C THR A 202 0.47 17.14 11.18
N ASP A 203 -0.32 16.12 11.52
CA ASP A 203 0.24 14.90 12.10
C ASP A 203 1.07 14.11 11.08
N LYS A 204 2.05 13.37 11.59
CA LYS A 204 2.85 12.44 10.80
C LYS A 204 2.19 11.07 10.79
N VAL A 205 1.93 10.58 9.58
CA VAL A 205 1.34 9.29 9.29
C VAL A 205 2.43 8.29 8.92
N PRO A 206 2.65 7.21 9.70
CA PRO A 206 3.62 6.17 9.39
C PRO A 206 3.07 5.18 8.34
N PHE A 207 3.87 4.89 7.32
CA PHE A 207 3.57 3.89 6.29
C PHE A 207 4.66 2.83 6.20
N GLN A 208 4.28 1.63 5.77
CA GLN A 208 5.22 0.56 5.43
C GLN A 208 4.80 -0.10 4.12
N LEU A 209 5.75 -0.25 3.20
CA LEU A 209 5.65 -1.08 2.00
C LEU A 209 6.41 -2.37 2.26
N THR A 210 5.87 -3.51 1.87
CA THR A 210 6.50 -4.82 2.04
C THR A 210 6.47 -5.56 0.72
N ALA A 211 7.65 -5.81 0.12
CA ALA A 211 7.79 -6.77 -0.96
C ALA A 211 8.11 -8.15 -0.38
N THR A 212 7.31 -9.16 -0.70
CA THR A 212 7.64 -10.56 -0.42
C THR A 212 8.22 -11.17 -1.70
N LEU A 213 9.45 -11.67 -1.61
CA LEU A 213 10.13 -12.31 -2.74
C LEU A 213 9.44 -13.63 -3.15
N PRO A 214 9.69 -14.14 -4.37
CA PRO A 214 9.20 -15.45 -4.79
C PRO A 214 9.52 -16.51 -3.73
N THR A 215 8.52 -17.31 -3.40
CA THR A 215 8.53 -18.32 -2.34
C THR A 215 9.19 -19.63 -2.78
N ASP A 216 9.14 -19.96 -4.07
CA ASP A 216 9.87 -21.12 -4.60
C ASP A 216 11.37 -20.84 -4.64
N ALA A 217 12.13 -21.68 -3.93
CA ALA A 217 13.57 -21.52 -3.80
C ALA A 217 14.32 -21.76 -5.10
N THR A 218 13.81 -22.63 -5.98
CA THR A 218 14.44 -22.95 -7.27
C THR A 218 14.19 -21.84 -8.28
N ASP A 219 12.97 -21.30 -8.33
CA ASP A 219 12.61 -20.20 -9.22
C ASP A 219 13.36 -18.93 -8.81
N PHE A 220 13.41 -18.59 -7.52
CA PHE A 220 14.19 -17.43 -7.07
C PHE A 220 15.69 -17.63 -7.33
N ALA A 221 16.24 -18.84 -7.15
CA ALA A 221 17.65 -19.12 -7.40
C ALA A 221 18.04 -18.96 -8.88
N ALA A 222 17.10 -19.16 -9.81
CA ALA A 222 17.34 -19.04 -11.25
C ALA A 222 17.71 -17.61 -11.69
N TYR A 223 17.29 -16.59 -10.93
CA TYR A 223 17.70 -15.20 -11.16
C TYR A 223 19.13 -14.95 -10.71
N LYS A 224 19.98 -14.38 -11.57
CA LYS A 224 21.34 -13.95 -11.20
C LYS A 224 21.31 -12.66 -10.40
N THR A 225 20.49 -11.72 -10.84
CA THR A 225 20.17 -10.46 -10.17
C THR A 225 18.65 -10.37 -9.97
N TYR A 226 18.21 -9.63 -8.96
CA TYR A 226 16.78 -9.45 -8.71
C TYR A 226 16.45 -8.00 -8.36
N LYS A 227 15.91 -7.25 -9.32
CA LYS A 227 15.55 -5.84 -9.15
C LYS A 227 14.19 -5.73 -8.45
N LEU A 228 14.07 -4.76 -7.55
CA LEU A 228 12.81 -4.34 -6.93
C LEU A 228 12.67 -2.83 -7.04
N VAL A 229 11.49 -2.36 -7.46
CA VAL A 229 11.17 -0.93 -7.55
C VAL A 229 9.78 -0.69 -6.98
N PHE A 230 9.72 -0.02 -5.83
CA PHE A 230 8.46 0.41 -5.23
C PHE A 230 8.06 1.75 -5.84
N HIS A 231 6.90 1.78 -6.51
CA HIS A 231 6.29 2.99 -7.06
C HIS A 231 5.16 3.42 -6.12
N ASP A 232 5.30 4.57 -5.45
CA ASP A 232 4.38 5.03 -4.42
C ASP A 232 3.64 6.31 -4.84
N SER A 233 2.32 6.33 -4.68
CA SER A 233 1.45 7.41 -5.14
C SER A 233 0.51 7.88 -4.04
N GLN A 234 0.81 9.05 -3.47
CA GLN A 234 0.03 9.71 -2.43
C GLN A 234 -0.99 10.67 -3.03
N SER A 235 -2.19 10.75 -2.44
CA SER A 235 -3.13 11.82 -2.75
C SER A 235 -2.59 13.19 -2.31
N GLU A 236 -3.15 14.28 -2.85
CA GLU A 236 -2.71 15.64 -2.52
C GLU A 236 -2.78 15.99 -1.02
N GLY A 237 -3.58 15.24 -0.25
CA GLY A 237 -3.74 15.39 1.19
C GLY A 237 -2.56 14.93 2.03
N LEU A 238 -1.58 14.26 1.42
CA LEU A 238 -0.38 13.75 2.09
C LEU A 238 0.86 14.43 1.52
N THR A 239 1.79 14.77 2.40
CA THR A 239 3.10 15.33 2.02
C THR A 239 4.20 14.39 2.51
N PHE A 240 4.87 13.72 1.58
CA PHE A 240 5.98 12.82 1.87
C PHE A 240 7.12 13.53 2.63
N ASN A 241 7.59 12.92 3.73
CA ASN A 241 8.61 13.52 4.61
C ASN A 241 10.05 13.12 4.26
N ASN A 242 10.26 12.26 3.26
CA ASN A 242 11.58 11.82 2.79
C ASN A 242 12.46 11.18 3.88
N ASP A 243 11.86 10.38 4.76
CA ASP A 243 12.50 9.70 5.89
C ASP A 243 12.48 8.16 5.73
N ILE A 244 12.92 7.69 4.56
CA ILE A 244 12.89 6.27 4.21
C ILE A 244 13.93 5.46 4.97
N THR A 245 13.48 4.31 5.50
CA THR A 245 14.33 3.21 5.99
C THR A 245 13.97 1.92 5.25
N VAL A 246 14.97 1.24 4.67
CA VAL A 246 14.79 -0.07 4.02
C VAL A 246 15.37 -1.18 4.90
N LYS A 247 14.62 -2.27 5.08
CA LYS A 247 15.09 -3.46 5.80
C LYS A 247 14.87 -4.73 4.99
N TYR A 248 15.69 -5.74 5.26
CA TYR A 248 15.43 -7.13 4.91
C TYR A 248 15.24 -7.94 6.20
N GLY A 249 14.04 -8.48 6.41
CA GLY A 249 13.64 -8.95 7.74
C GLY A 249 13.83 -7.84 8.78
N ASP A 250 14.59 -8.10 9.84
CA ASP A 250 14.89 -7.10 10.88
C ASP A 250 16.15 -6.26 10.61
N THR A 251 16.92 -6.60 9.57
CA THR A 251 18.22 -5.97 9.29
C THR A 251 18.05 -4.76 8.39
N GLU A 252 18.55 -3.61 8.81
CA GLU A 252 18.57 -2.39 8.00
C GLU A 252 19.58 -2.51 6.85
N VAL A 253 19.10 -2.26 5.63
CA VAL A 253 19.89 -2.27 4.42
C VAL A 253 20.62 -0.93 4.30
N SER A 254 21.91 -0.97 3.97
CA SER A 254 22.69 0.26 3.73
C SER A 254 22.10 1.06 2.57
N SER A 255 22.06 2.38 2.71
CA SER A 255 21.62 3.33 1.68
C SER A 255 22.44 3.27 0.40
N ASP A 256 23.61 2.64 0.39
CA ASP A 256 24.40 2.42 -0.83
C ASP A 256 23.74 1.42 -1.81
N PHE A 257 22.75 0.65 -1.33
CA PHE A 257 22.09 -0.41 -2.09
C PHE A 257 20.67 -0.08 -2.56
N TYR A 258 20.18 1.11 -2.23
CA TYR A 258 18.91 1.60 -2.75
C TYR A 258 18.96 3.10 -3.05
N SER A 259 18.13 3.53 -4.00
CA SER A 259 17.90 4.94 -4.29
C SER A 259 16.47 5.34 -3.99
N VAL A 260 16.27 6.61 -3.68
CA VAL A 260 14.96 7.23 -3.51
C VAL A 260 14.85 8.37 -4.51
N GLU A 261 13.93 8.28 -5.46
CA GLU A 261 13.66 9.33 -6.43
C GLU A 261 12.35 10.05 -6.12
N THR A 262 12.36 11.38 -6.19
CA THR A 262 11.16 12.23 -6.03
C THR A 262 10.93 13.16 -7.23
N THR A 263 11.71 12.99 -8.29
CA THR A 263 11.65 13.76 -9.54
C THR A 263 11.75 12.79 -10.72
N ASP A 264 11.36 13.24 -11.91
CA ASP A 264 11.35 12.41 -13.14
C ASP A 264 10.58 11.09 -12.94
N LEU A 265 9.44 11.20 -12.25
CA LEU A 265 8.54 10.10 -11.91
C LEU A 265 7.45 9.92 -12.98
N ASN A 266 6.75 8.79 -12.91
CA ASN A 266 5.55 8.59 -13.71
C ASN A 266 4.43 9.55 -13.27
N GLU A 267 3.46 9.79 -14.15
CA GLU A 267 2.30 10.62 -13.79
C GLU A 267 1.57 10.06 -12.56
N GLY A 268 1.35 10.91 -11.55
CA GLY A 268 0.68 10.57 -10.30
C GLY A 268 1.55 9.92 -9.22
N GLU A 269 2.79 9.56 -9.54
CA GLU A 269 3.74 8.97 -8.60
C GLU A 269 4.39 10.06 -7.71
N THR A 270 4.51 9.78 -6.41
CA THR A 270 5.06 10.69 -5.40
C THR A 270 6.54 10.45 -5.15
N PHE A 271 6.93 9.17 -5.05
CA PHE A 271 8.32 8.77 -4.96
C PHE A 271 8.50 7.33 -5.42
N ARG A 272 9.76 6.99 -5.71
CA ARG A 272 10.18 5.63 -6.06
C ARG A 272 11.33 5.18 -5.15
N VAL A 273 11.32 3.92 -4.74
CA VAL A 273 12.47 3.28 -4.09
C VAL A 273 12.97 2.13 -4.94
N THR A 274 14.22 2.22 -5.39
CA THR A 274 14.84 1.23 -6.27
C THR A 274 15.92 0.46 -5.53
N ILE A 275 15.78 -0.87 -5.46
CA ILE A 275 16.85 -1.81 -5.09
C ILE A 275 17.28 -2.50 -6.40
N ASN A 276 18.43 -2.10 -6.95
CA ASN A 276 18.88 -2.59 -8.26
C ASN A 276 19.12 -4.11 -8.28
N ASP A 277 19.65 -4.65 -7.17
CA ASP A 277 19.84 -6.08 -7.01
C ASP A 277 19.70 -6.50 -5.54
N ALA A 278 18.57 -7.12 -5.23
CA ALA A 278 18.23 -7.59 -3.90
C ALA A 278 19.20 -8.68 -3.41
N LYS A 279 19.90 -9.41 -4.30
CA LYS A 279 20.78 -10.53 -3.91
C LYS A 279 22.14 -10.09 -3.37
N THR A 280 22.52 -8.83 -3.57
CA THR A 280 23.87 -8.33 -3.23
C THR A 280 23.86 -7.26 -2.14
N VAL A 281 22.70 -7.00 -1.54
CA VAL A 281 22.53 -5.98 -0.50
C VAL A 281 23.35 -6.27 0.76
N LYS A 282 23.74 -5.21 1.46
CA LYS A 282 24.48 -5.28 2.72
C LYS A 282 23.80 -4.50 3.81
N GLY A 283 24.05 -4.89 5.06
CA GLY A 283 23.65 -4.13 6.23
C GLY A 283 24.41 -2.83 6.38
N THR A 284 23.94 -1.96 7.28
CA THR A 284 24.64 -0.72 7.67
C THR A 284 26.01 -0.97 8.33
N ASP A 285 26.25 -2.19 8.82
CA ASP A 285 27.55 -2.67 9.32
C ASP A 285 28.51 -3.14 8.20
N GLY A 286 28.07 -3.08 6.94
CA GLY A 286 28.82 -3.52 5.76
C GLY A 286 28.84 -5.04 5.52
N GLN A 287 28.12 -5.83 6.32
CA GLN A 287 28.05 -7.28 6.14
C GLN A 287 27.03 -7.65 5.05
N PRO A 288 27.31 -8.67 4.21
CA PRO A 288 26.32 -9.21 3.28
C PRO A 288 25.07 -9.72 4.00
N ILE A 289 23.89 -9.37 3.47
CA ILE A 289 22.62 -9.93 3.94
C ILE A 289 22.31 -11.16 3.07
N ALA A 290 22.06 -12.31 3.70
CA ALA A 290 21.69 -13.53 2.99
C ALA A 290 20.20 -13.47 2.59
N VAL A 291 19.93 -13.04 1.37
CA VAL A 291 18.58 -12.95 0.82
C VAL A 291 18.11 -14.29 0.25
N THR A 292 17.02 -14.81 0.79
CA THR A 292 16.41 -16.10 0.41
C THR A 292 15.00 -15.93 -0.16
N ALA A 293 14.52 -16.96 -0.85
CA ALA A 293 13.12 -17.08 -1.29
C ALA A 293 12.14 -16.87 -0.13
N GLY A 294 11.00 -16.24 -0.42
CA GLY A 294 9.97 -15.82 0.55
C GLY A 294 10.42 -14.72 1.52
N GLY A 295 11.66 -14.25 1.42
CA GLY A 295 12.19 -13.16 2.21
C GLY A 295 11.46 -11.85 1.95
N LYS A 296 11.54 -10.92 2.90
CA LYS A 296 10.79 -9.66 2.84
C LYS A 296 11.70 -8.44 2.88
N PHE A 297 11.52 -7.57 1.91
CA PHE A 297 12.02 -6.19 1.98
C PHE A 297 10.91 -5.28 2.48
N THR A 298 11.20 -4.45 3.48
CA THR A 298 10.26 -3.46 4.00
C THR A 298 10.81 -2.05 3.81
N VAL A 299 10.00 -1.16 3.29
CA VAL A 299 10.29 0.28 3.17
C VAL A 299 9.38 1.01 4.16
N ALA A 300 9.93 1.53 5.24
CA ALA A 300 9.20 2.33 6.22
C ALA A 300 9.47 3.83 5.96
N TYR A 301 8.43 4.64 6.03
CA TYR A 301 8.51 6.10 5.84
C TYR A 301 7.32 6.81 6.50
N SER A 302 7.32 8.14 6.52
CA SER A 302 6.17 8.92 6.94
C SER A 302 5.75 9.98 5.92
N SER A 303 4.48 10.38 6.00
CA SER A 303 3.96 11.58 5.34
C SER A 303 3.20 12.43 6.33
N THR A 304 3.10 13.72 6.07
CA THR A 304 2.31 14.66 6.88
C THR A 304 0.92 14.81 6.26
N LEU A 305 -0.16 14.62 7.03
CA LEU A 305 -1.51 14.95 6.58
C LEU A 305 -1.64 16.48 6.49
N ASN A 306 -1.91 17.03 5.31
CA ASN A 306 -1.80 18.47 5.05
C ASN A 306 -3.18 19.15 4.87
N GLU A 307 -3.17 20.48 4.67
CA GLU A 307 -4.39 21.29 4.52
C GLU A 307 -5.21 21.03 3.25
N LYS A 308 -4.71 20.23 2.31
CA LYS A 308 -5.45 19.77 1.13
C LYS A 308 -6.16 18.44 1.35
N SER A 309 -5.98 17.81 2.51
CA SER A 309 -6.61 16.53 2.79
C SER A 309 -8.12 16.60 2.64
N ILE A 310 -8.68 15.55 2.07
CA ILE A 310 -10.10 15.34 1.88
C ILE A 310 -10.69 14.81 3.19
N ILE A 311 -11.84 15.38 3.56
CA ILE A 311 -12.56 15.06 4.80
C ILE A 311 -13.64 14.02 4.48
N GLY A 312 -13.80 13.02 5.34
CA GLY A 312 -14.87 12.01 5.24
C GLY A 312 -14.55 10.81 4.35
N ALA A 313 -15.60 10.15 3.85
CA ALA A 313 -15.53 8.79 3.29
C ALA A 313 -14.56 8.59 2.11
N GLN A 314 -14.25 9.64 1.34
CA GLN A 314 -13.26 9.53 0.27
C GLN A 314 -11.84 9.33 0.83
N GLY A 315 -11.54 9.93 1.99
CA GLY A 315 -10.25 9.87 2.65
C GLY A 315 -9.09 10.34 1.75
N ASN A 316 -7.89 9.95 2.16
CA ASN A 316 -6.64 10.34 1.53
C ASN A 316 -5.88 9.05 1.18
N PRO A 317 -6.12 8.49 -0.03
CA PRO A 317 -5.53 7.23 -0.40
C PRO A 317 -4.03 7.38 -0.63
N ASN A 318 -3.31 6.32 -0.34
CA ASN A 318 -1.90 6.17 -0.62
C ASN A 318 -1.67 4.78 -1.22
N LYS A 319 -1.08 4.71 -2.41
CA LYS A 319 -1.00 3.47 -3.20
C LYS A 319 0.43 3.02 -3.41
N VAL A 320 0.64 1.73 -3.65
CA VAL A 320 1.93 1.19 -4.10
C VAL A 320 1.74 0.17 -5.20
N SER A 321 2.68 0.11 -6.14
CA SER A 321 2.89 -1.05 -7.00
C SER A 321 4.38 -1.43 -6.99
N LEU A 322 4.69 -2.69 -7.27
CA LEU A 322 6.06 -3.18 -7.31
C LEU A 322 6.41 -3.58 -8.74
N GLU A 323 7.47 -2.98 -9.29
CA GLU A 323 8.13 -3.48 -10.49
C GLU A 323 9.30 -4.40 -10.06
N TYR A 324 9.44 -5.55 -10.73
CA TYR A 324 10.38 -6.59 -10.33
C TYR A 324 11.01 -7.33 -11.52
N SER A 325 12.21 -7.90 -11.33
CA SER A 325 12.79 -8.83 -12.31
C SER A 325 11.86 -10.03 -12.52
N ASN A 326 11.36 -10.24 -13.73
CA ASN A 326 10.36 -11.27 -14.01
C ASN A 326 10.78 -12.29 -15.08
N ASN A 327 11.97 -12.16 -15.65
CA ASN A 327 12.49 -13.12 -16.63
C ASN A 327 13.81 -13.78 -16.15
N PRO A 328 13.77 -15.03 -15.65
CA PRO A 328 14.98 -15.71 -15.17
C PRO A 328 15.89 -16.16 -16.33
N ASN A 329 15.36 -16.30 -17.55
CA ASN A 329 16.12 -16.74 -18.72
C ASN A 329 17.15 -15.70 -19.20
N ALA A 330 16.92 -14.43 -18.88
CA ALA A 330 17.88 -13.34 -19.08
C ALA A 330 18.74 -13.06 -17.82
N GLY A 331 18.68 -13.93 -16.81
CA GLY A 331 19.38 -13.75 -15.53
C GLY A 331 18.75 -12.71 -14.61
N GLY A 332 17.56 -12.20 -14.92
CA GLY A 332 16.87 -11.14 -14.18
C GLY A 332 17.06 -9.72 -14.73
N GLU A 333 17.81 -9.57 -15.82
CA GLU A 333 18.01 -8.31 -16.52
C GLU A 333 16.99 -8.10 -17.64
N GLY A 334 16.76 -6.84 -18.01
CA GLY A 334 15.91 -6.46 -19.14
C GLY A 334 14.44 -6.32 -18.77
N GLU A 335 13.67 -7.40 -18.95
CA GLU A 335 12.22 -7.38 -18.74
C GLU A 335 11.88 -7.36 -17.24
N THR A 336 10.88 -6.54 -16.91
CA THR A 336 10.33 -6.44 -15.55
C THR A 336 8.83 -6.70 -15.56
N GLY A 337 8.35 -7.34 -14.50
CA GLY A 337 6.93 -7.47 -14.18
C GLY A 337 6.48 -6.29 -13.33
N LYS A 338 5.17 -6.13 -13.17
CA LYS A 338 4.58 -5.10 -12.32
C LYS A 338 3.33 -5.63 -11.62
N THR A 339 3.31 -5.55 -10.31
CA THR A 339 2.14 -5.97 -9.53
C THR A 339 0.96 -5.03 -9.75
N SER A 340 -0.24 -5.54 -9.46
CA SER A 340 -1.40 -4.68 -9.20
C SER A 340 -1.12 -3.68 -8.07
N GLU A 341 -1.89 -2.58 -8.01
CA GLU A 341 -1.77 -1.59 -6.95
C GLU A 341 -2.36 -2.12 -5.63
N ASP A 342 -1.70 -1.86 -4.50
CA ASP A 342 -2.25 -2.00 -3.16
C ASP A 342 -2.47 -0.63 -2.51
N THR A 343 -3.56 -0.47 -1.76
CA THR A 343 -4.05 0.85 -1.31
C THR A 343 -4.37 0.88 0.18
N VAL A 344 -3.90 1.92 0.87
CA VAL A 344 -4.32 2.28 2.23
C VAL A 344 -5.00 3.66 2.22
N ILE A 345 -5.84 3.95 3.21
CA ILE A 345 -6.58 5.22 3.29
C ILE A 345 -6.40 5.90 4.64
N VAL A 346 -6.03 7.19 4.61
CA VAL A 346 -6.02 8.04 5.81
C VAL A 346 -7.28 8.92 5.84
N PHE A 347 -8.09 8.80 6.88
CA PHE A 347 -9.29 9.60 7.10
C PHE A 347 -8.98 10.82 7.98
N THR A 348 -9.88 11.81 7.88
CA THR A 348 -9.92 12.96 8.78
C THR A 348 -11.32 13.57 8.71
N TYR A 349 -11.72 14.30 9.75
CA TYR A 349 -13.11 14.68 9.99
C TYR A 349 -13.28 16.19 10.19
N GLN A 350 -14.52 16.63 10.28
CA GLN A 350 -14.87 18.02 10.58
C GLN A 350 -15.84 18.10 11.74
N LEU A 351 -15.55 18.99 12.69
CA LEU A 351 -16.48 19.40 13.74
C LEU A 351 -17.13 20.74 13.37
N ASP A 352 -18.46 20.74 13.25
CA ASP A 352 -19.27 21.95 13.11
C ASP A 352 -19.91 22.36 14.44
N VAL A 353 -19.67 23.59 14.85
CA VAL A 353 -20.29 24.21 16.02
C VAL A 353 -21.41 25.12 15.56
N ASN A 354 -22.65 24.66 15.70
CA ASN A 354 -23.84 25.45 15.43
C ASN A 354 -24.04 26.47 16.55
N LYS A 355 -23.92 27.75 16.21
CA LYS A 355 -24.01 28.84 17.15
C LYS A 355 -25.38 29.50 17.13
N THR A 356 -25.98 29.66 18.31
CA THR A 356 -27.23 30.40 18.48
C THR A 356 -27.12 31.46 19.57
N PHE A 357 -28.02 32.44 19.50
CA PHE A 357 -28.12 33.56 20.44
C PHE A 357 -29.58 33.68 20.87
N ASN A 358 -29.84 33.88 22.16
CA ASN A 358 -31.20 34.12 22.65
C ASN A 358 -31.64 35.60 22.53
N ALA A 359 -30.88 36.41 21.81
CA ALA A 359 -31.14 37.81 21.49
C ALA A 359 -30.40 38.19 20.20
N THR A 360 -30.70 39.36 19.63
CA THR A 360 -30.00 39.89 18.47
C THR A 360 -28.52 40.12 18.78
N VAL A 361 -27.64 39.60 17.92
CA VAL A 361 -26.18 39.78 17.98
C VAL A 361 -25.73 40.80 16.93
N ASN A 362 -24.60 41.46 17.18
CA ASN A 362 -23.92 42.28 16.19
C ASN A 362 -23.04 41.39 15.30
N ASP A 363 -23.37 41.28 14.01
CA ASP A 363 -22.62 40.45 13.05
C ASP A 363 -21.15 40.89 12.88
N ASN A 364 -20.79 42.12 13.28
CA ASN A 364 -19.39 42.58 13.28
C ASN A 364 -18.59 42.12 14.51
N ASP A 365 -19.24 41.55 15.53
CA ASP A 365 -18.64 41.13 16.79
C ASP A 365 -18.93 39.67 17.13
N LEU A 366 -18.88 38.78 16.14
CA LEU A 366 -19.15 37.36 16.34
C LEU A 366 -18.10 36.66 17.24
N PRO A 367 -18.49 35.61 17.99
CA PRO A 367 -17.60 34.87 18.88
C PRO A 367 -16.48 34.13 18.15
N GLU A 368 -15.43 33.80 18.90
CA GLU A 368 -14.33 32.95 18.47
C GLU A 368 -14.22 31.74 19.40
N PHE A 369 -14.06 30.56 18.83
CA PHE A 369 -13.85 29.32 19.55
C PHE A 369 -12.43 28.83 19.36
N THR A 370 -11.85 28.26 20.42
CA THR A 370 -10.63 27.46 20.33
C THR A 370 -10.96 26.02 20.71
N LEU A 371 -10.52 25.09 19.88
CA LEU A 371 -10.65 23.65 20.11
C LEU A 371 -9.33 23.13 20.66
N TYR A 372 -9.40 22.46 21.81
CA TYR A 372 -8.26 21.79 22.43
C TYR A 372 -8.47 20.28 22.40
N LYS A 373 -7.45 19.51 22.00
CA LYS A 373 -7.44 18.04 22.08
C LYS A 373 -6.76 17.59 23.38
N LYS A 374 -7.25 16.50 23.96
CA LYS A 374 -6.57 15.78 25.04
C LYS A 374 -5.48 14.89 24.44
N VAL A 375 -4.28 14.93 25.01
CA VAL A 375 -3.14 14.11 24.54
C VAL A 375 -2.66 13.19 25.64
N GLY A 376 -2.73 11.88 25.42
CA GLY A 376 -2.38 10.83 26.36
C GLY A 376 -3.43 10.59 27.44
N ALA A 377 -3.52 9.36 27.94
CA ALA A 377 -4.56 8.95 28.88
C ALA A 377 -4.62 9.81 30.16
N SER A 378 -3.45 10.24 30.66
CA SER A 378 -3.30 11.13 31.82
C SER A 378 -3.18 12.62 31.50
N GLY A 379 -3.25 12.99 30.21
CA GLY A 379 -3.12 14.37 29.77
C GLY A 379 -4.35 15.22 30.05
N ASP A 380 -4.18 16.53 29.90
CA ASP A 380 -5.26 17.52 29.95
C ASP A 380 -5.53 18.08 28.54
N TYR A 381 -6.61 18.84 28.39
CA TYR A 381 -7.03 19.48 27.14
C TYR A 381 -6.22 20.77 26.89
N THR A 382 -4.96 20.59 26.50
CA THR A 382 -4.00 21.70 26.32
C THR A 382 -3.43 21.80 24.90
N LYS A 383 -3.50 20.76 24.06
CA LYS A 383 -3.07 20.84 22.64
C LYS A 383 -4.10 21.68 21.89
N GLU A 384 -3.76 22.93 21.57
CA GLU A 384 -4.59 23.77 20.70
C GLU A 384 -4.59 23.17 19.30
N VAL A 385 -5.77 22.82 18.79
CA VAL A 385 -5.96 22.27 17.45
C VAL A 385 -6.14 23.41 16.46
N ALA A 386 -7.09 24.29 16.74
CA ALA A 386 -7.34 25.49 15.95
C ALA A 386 -8.16 26.51 16.73
N LYS A 387 -8.08 27.76 16.26
CA LYS A 387 -8.93 28.87 16.69
C LYS A 387 -9.73 29.39 15.50
N VAL A 388 -11.05 29.40 15.63
CA VAL A 388 -11.98 29.70 14.54
C VAL A 388 -12.97 30.78 14.95
N LYS A 389 -13.15 31.78 14.09
CA LYS A 389 -14.19 32.80 14.23
C LYS A 389 -15.51 32.27 13.68
N VAL A 390 -16.60 32.48 14.41
CA VAL A 390 -17.94 32.17 13.92
C VAL A 390 -18.28 33.03 12.71
N VAL A 391 -18.84 32.39 11.69
CA VAL A 391 -19.35 33.04 10.47
C VAL A 391 -20.85 32.82 10.35
N LYS A 392 -21.52 33.76 9.69
CA LYS A 392 -22.93 33.60 9.30
C LYS A 392 -22.97 33.07 7.87
N ASN A 393 -23.52 31.89 7.68
CA ASN A 393 -23.63 31.27 6.35
C ASN A 393 -24.77 31.91 5.52
N SER A 394 -24.90 31.50 4.27
CA SER A 394 -25.94 31.98 3.34
C SER A 394 -27.37 31.77 3.84
N ASP A 395 -27.59 30.76 4.67
CA ASP A 395 -28.89 30.43 5.26
C ASP A 395 -29.18 31.23 6.54
N GLY A 396 -28.30 32.16 6.90
CA GLY A 396 -28.41 32.99 8.10
C GLY A 396 -28.07 32.27 9.41
N LYS A 397 -27.53 31.04 9.35
CA LYS A 397 -27.07 30.28 10.53
C LYS A 397 -25.63 30.67 10.87
N TYR A 398 -25.32 30.70 12.16
CA TYR A 398 -23.97 30.97 12.62
C TYR A 398 -23.24 29.64 12.88
N VAL A 399 -22.07 29.46 12.29
CA VAL A 399 -21.27 28.22 12.39
C VAL A 399 -19.80 28.57 12.61
N ALA A 400 -19.11 27.77 13.42
CA ALA A 400 -17.65 27.66 13.40
C ALA A 400 -17.29 26.21 13.03
N SER A 401 -16.45 26.03 12.02
CA SER A 401 -16.04 24.72 11.52
C SER A 401 -14.56 24.48 11.83
N PHE A 402 -14.27 23.32 12.40
CA PHE A 402 -12.91 22.84 12.68
C PHE A 402 -12.65 21.66 11.73
N PRO A 403 -12.00 21.92 10.57
CA PRO A 403 -11.72 20.88 9.59
C PRO A 403 -10.48 20.07 9.97
N ARG A 404 -10.43 18.83 9.46
CA ARG A 404 -9.27 17.91 9.53
C ARG A 404 -8.85 17.59 10.96
N VAL A 405 -9.84 17.25 11.75
CA VAL A 405 -9.66 16.72 13.09
C VAL A 405 -9.82 15.20 13.05
N ASP A 406 -9.09 14.55 13.91
CA ASP A 406 -9.13 13.13 14.13
C ASP A 406 -10.23 12.72 15.13
N ASP A 407 -10.42 11.44 15.33
CA ASP A 407 -11.12 10.90 16.49
C ASP A 407 -10.42 11.31 17.82
N GLY A 408 -11.17 11.20 18.92
CA GLY A 408 -10.66 11.45 20.26
C GLY A 408 -11.43 12.51 21.06
N LEU A 409 -10.81 12.92 22.16
CA LEU A 409 -11.43 13.79 23.17
C LEU A 409 -11.01 15.25 23.01
N TYR A 410 -12.01 16.13 22.98
CA TYR A 410 -11.81 17.57 22.80
C TYR A 410 -12.53 18.43 23.87
N LYS A 411 -12.02 19.65 24.04
CA LYS A 411 -12.60 20.74 24.81
C LYS A 411 -12.74 21.97 23.92
N LEU A 412 -13.98 22.40 23.72
CA LEU A 412 -14.33 23.59 22.97
C LEU A 412 -14.51 24.78 23.93
N VAL A 413 -13.76 25.85 23.72
CA VAL A 413 -13.75 27.05 24.57
C VAL A 413 -14.14 28.28 23.76
N GLU A 414 -15.16 29.03 24.23
CA GLU A 414 -15.46 30.35 23.69
C GLU A 414 -14.42 31.36 24.19
N THR A 415 -13.50 31.76 23.31
CA THR A 415 -12.36 32.62 23.64
C THR A 415 -12.63 34.10 23.40
N LYS A 416 -13.61 34.41 22.54
CA LYS A 416 -14.16 35.76 22.39
C LYS A 416 -15.68 35.70 22.53
N VAL A 417 -16.22 36.50 23.45
CA VAL A 417 -17.66 36.64 23.70
C VAL A 417 -18.16 37.91 23.02
N PRO A 418 -19.27 37.88 22.25
CA PRO A 418 -19.88 39.08 21.70
C PRO A 418 -20.35 40.04 22.80
N GLY A 419 -20.24 41.33 22.55
CA GLY A 419 -20.73 42.37 23.45
C GLY A 419 -22.19 42.17 23.85
N GLY A 420 -22.48 42.23 25.16
CA GLY A 420 -23.84 42.07 25.70
C GLY A 420 -24.29 40.63 25.93
N PHE A 421 -23.42 39.65 25.78
CA PHE A 421 -23.68 38.23 26.09
C PHE A 421 -22.75 37.71 27.18
N ASN A 422 -23.16 36.62 27.84
CA ASN A 422 -22.31 35.87 28.76
C ASN A 422 -21.51 34.81 28.00
N LYS A 423 -20.29 34.53 28.47
CA LYS A 423 -19.46 33.41 27.97
C LYS A 423 -20.25 32.10 28.08
N ALA A 424 -20.26 31.30 27.02
CA ALA A 424 -20.76 29.94 27.07
C ALA A 424 -19.84 29.06 27.95
N ASP A 425 -20.42 28.09 28.65
CA ASP A 425 -19.64 27.10 29.38
C ASP A 425 -18.77 26.29 28.41
N ASP A 426 -17.56 25.96 28.85
CA ASP A 426 -16.65 25.09 28.08
C ASP A 426 -17.36 23.75 27.81
N THR A 427 -17.22 23.24 26.59
CA THR A 427 -17.91 22.01 26.15
C THR A 427 -16.91 20.90 25.91
N TYR A 428 -17.05 19.79 26.63
CA TYR A 428 -16.28 18.57 26.40
C TYR A 428 -17.03 17.66 25.43
N LEU A 429 -16.31 17.11 24.46
CA LEU A 429 -16.86 16.25 23.43
C LEU A 429 -15.90 15.13 23.05
N GLU A 430 -16.46 14.04 22.58
CA GLU A 430 -15.73 12.91 22.00
C GLU A 430 -16.17 12.77 20.54
N ILE A 431 -15.21 12.75 19.62
CA ILE A 431 -15.43 12.33 18.24
C ILE A 431 -14.96 10.88 18.16
N LYS A 432 -15.78 10.01 17.58
CA LYS A 432 -15.40 8.60 17.41
C LYS A 432 -15.67 8.18 15.97
N ALA A 433 -14.69 7.52 15.37
CA ALA A 433 -14.82 6.94 14.05
C ALA A 433 -14.64 5.42 14.10
N THR A 434 -15.10 4.74 13.06
CA THR A 434 -14.79 3.33 12.84
C THR A 434 -14.60 3.12 11.35
N HIS A 435 -13.49 2.50 10.96
CA HIS A 435 -13.11 2.22 9.58
C HIS A 435 -12.66 0.76 9.44
N ASP A 436 -12.52 0.29 8.20
CA ASP A 436 -12.01 -1.06 7.92
C ASP A 436 -10.51 -1.16 8.20
N GLU A 437 -10.11 -1.76 9.31
CA GLU A 437 -8.70 -1.96 9.64
C GLU A 437 -7.99 -2.96 8.69
N LYS A 438 -8.74 -3.87 8.05
CA LYS A 438 -8.21 -4.89 7.14
C LYS A 438 -9.11 -5.11 5.93
N ALA A 439 -8.78 -4.45 4.83
CA ALA A 439 -9.55 -4.53 3.58
C ALA A 439 -8.70 -4.04 2.40
N GLU A 440 -8.92 -4.64 1.22
CA GLU A 440 -8.32 -4.17 -0.05
C GLU A 440 -8.79 -2.76 -0.44
N ASN A 441 -10.02 -2.40 -0.05
CA ASN A 441 -10.61 -1.08 -0.26
C ASN A 441 -11.24 -0.59 1.06
N PRO A 442 -10.45 -0.01 1.98
CA PRO A 442 -10.93 0.40 3.29
C PRO A 442 -12.02 1.48 3.22
N ALA A 443 -13.02 1.42 4.09
CA ALA A 443 -14.08 2.42 4.15
C ALA A 443 -14.40 2.89 5.57
N LEU A 444 -14.74 4.17 5.70
CA LEU A 444 -15.34 4.74 6.91
C LEU A 444 -16.74 4.15 7.12
N LYS A 445 -16.95 3.49 8.26
CA LYS A 445 -18.20 2.79 8.61
C LYS A 445 -19.12 3.61 9.49
N ASP A 446 -18.56 4.26 10.50
CA ASP A 446 -19.34 5.05 11.45
C ASP A 446 -18.57 6.30 11.88
N LEU A 447 -19.31 7.33 12.25
CA LEU A 447 -18.77 8.58 12.76
C LEU A 447 -19.79 9.17 13.74
N THR A 448 -19.41 9.35 14.99
CA THR A 448 -20.28 9.86 16.05
C THR A 448 -19.61 10.99 16.83
N ILE A 449 -20.46 11.79 17.48
CA ILE A 449 -20.03 12.77 18.47
C ILE A 449 -20.84 12.59 19.76
N THR A 450 -20.14 12.52 20.89
CA THR A 450 -20.73 12.48 22.21
C THR A 450 -20.51 13.80 22.93
N VAL A 451 -21.59 14.44 23.36
CA VAL A 451 -21.56 15.69 24.13
C VAL A 451 -22.44 15.52 25.36
N LYS A 452 -21.91 15.76 26.56
CA LYS A 452 -22.64 15.57 27.83
C LYS A 452 -23.32 14.19 27.95
N ASN A 453 -22.59 13.13 27.58
CA ASN A 453 -23.05 11.73 27.57
C ASN A 453 -24.23 11.44 26.62
N VAL A 454 -24.46 12.31 25.63
CA VAL A 454 -25.43 12.06 24.54
C VAL A 454 -24.66 11.89 23.25
N GLU A 455 -24.70 10.68 22.70
CA GLU A 455 -24.12 10.35 21.40
C GLU A 455 -25.09 10.72 20.28
N THR A 456 -24.54 11.28 19.20
CA THR A 456 -25.28 11.59 17.97
C THR A 456 -24.48 11.16 16.76
N LYS A 457 -25.17 10.70 15.72
CA LYS A 457 -24.53 10.29 14.47
C LYS A 457 -24.10 11.51 13.65
N GLY A 458 -22.87 11.46 13.14
CA GLY A 458 -22.38 12.32 12.09
C GLY A 458 -22.79 11.84 10.71
N ASN A 459 -22.27 12.51 9.70
CA ASN A 459 -22.40 12.14 8.29
C ASN A 459 -21.06 11.56 7.82
N THR A 460 -21.01 10.25 7.57
CA THR A 460 -19.80 9.57 7.09
C THR A 460 -19.39 10.00 5.69
N ALA A 461 -20.35 10.31 4.80
CA ALA A 461 -20.05 10.74 3.44
C ALA A 461 -19.27 12.06 3.42
N THR A 462 -19.64 13.03 4.26
CA THR A 462 -18.95 14.33 4.37
C THR A 462 -17.91 14.37 5.50
N GLY A 463 -17.82 13.34 6.32
CA GLY A 463 -16.94 13.29 7.50
C GLY A 463 -17.28 14.32 8.57
N THR A 464 -18.55 14.71 8.70
CA THR A 464 -18.94 15.85 9.55
C THR A 464 -19.73 15.39 10.78
N VAL A 465 -19.32 15.87 11.94
CA VAL A 465 -20.09 15.83 13.19
C VAL A 465 -20.46 17.24 13.63
N ALA A 466 -21.53 17.38 14.41
CA ALA A 466 -22.00 18.70 14.82
C ALA A 466 -22.41 18.76 16.29
N THR A 467 -22.16 19.90 16.92
CA THR A 467 -22.65 20.26 18.26
C THR A 467 -23.31 21.64 18.23
N SER A 468 -23.97 22.04 19.32
CA SER A 468 -24.65 23.33 19.44
C SER A 468 -24.24 24.10 20.69
N VAL A 469 -23.96 25.40 20.52
CA VAL A 469 -23.59 26.31 21.63
C VAL A 469 -24.47 27.57 21.62
N VAL A 470 -25.05 27.92 22.76
CA VAL A 470 -25.93 29.08 22.92
C VAL A 470 -25.28 30.14 23.80
N ASN A 471 -25.21 31.40 23.33
CA ASN A 471 -24.91 32.52 24.23
C ASN A 471 -26.22 33.09 24.76
N LYS A 472 -26.24 33.33 26.07
CA LYS A 472 -27.34 34.02 26.74
C LYS A 472 -26.99 35.49 26.91
N LYS A 473 -27.92 36.38 26.57
CA LYS A 473 -27.78 37.83 26.80
C LYS A 473 -27.46 38.11 28.27
N GLY A 474 -26.52 39.02 28.50
CA GLY A 474 -26.22 39.55 29.83
C GLY A 474 -27.43 40.26 30.44
N SER A 475 -27.48 40.31 31.77
CA SER A 475 -28.56 40.99 32.49
C SER A 475 -28.13 42.40 32.90
N ASN A 476 -29.01 43.38 32.73
CA ASN A 476 -28.89 44.65 33.44
C ASN A 476 -29.42 44.43 34.85
N LEU A 477 -28.52 44.44 35.85
CA LEU A 477 -28.93 44.42 37.24
C LEU A 477 -29.73 45.70 37.55
N PRO A 478 -30.89 45.60 38.23
CA PRO A 478 -31.65 46.79 38.60
C PRO A 478 -30.81 47.66 39.52
N SER A 479 -30.59 48.93 39.12
CA SER A 479 -29.93 49.90 39.98
C SER A 479 -30.96 50.58 40.89
N THR A 480 -30.78 50.45 42.19
CA THR A 480 -31.52 51.27 43.16
C THR A 480 -30.83 52.64 43.25
N GLY A 481 -31.42 53.67 42.65
CA GLY A 481 -30.98 55.07 42.85
C GLY A 481 -30.91 56.00 41.65
N GLY A 482 -31.43 55.63 40.47
CA GLY A 482 -31.19 56.39 39.23
C GLY A 482 -32.12 57.57 38.93
N MET A 483 -33.41 57.54 39.30
CA MET A 483 -34.37 58.63 38.97
C MET A 483 -35.46 58.85 40.03
N GLY A 484 -35.90 57.82 40.74
CA GLY A 484 -36.97 57.95 41.75
C GLY A 484 -36.58 58.85 42.95
N THR A 485 -35.34 58.76 43.43
CA THR A 485 -34.84 59.58 44.53
C THR A 485 -34.70 61.06 44.14
N VAL A 486 -34.31 61.34 42.88
CA VAL A 486 -34.20 62.71 42.37
C VAL A 486 -35.58 63.37 42.27
N LEU A 487 -36.59 62.63 41.80
CA LEU A 487 -37.97 63.14 41.75
C LEU A 487 -38.51 63.45 43.16
N LEU A 488 -38.20 62.60 44.15
CA LEU A 488 -38.58 62.83 45.55
C LEU A 488 -37.86 64.03 46.18
N TYR A 489 -36.56 64.25 45.88
CA TYR A 489 -35.86 65.45 46.34
C TYR A 489 -36.44 66.73 45.73
N VAL A 490 -36.73 66.73 44.43
CA VAL A 490 -37.34 67.88 43.74
C VAL A 490 -38.73 68.18 44.31
N ALA A 491 -39.56 67.15 44.51
CA ALA A 491 -40.88 67.32 45.15
C ALA A 491 -40.76 67.83 46.60
N GLY A 492 -39.81 67.28 47.38
CA GLY A 492 -39.55 67.71 48.75
C GLY A 492 -39.11 69.17 48.85
N ILE A 493 -38.22 69.61 47.97
CA ILE A 493 -37.78 71.02 47.88
C ILE A 493 -38.96 71.92 47.51
N ALA A 494 -39.80 71.52 46.54
CA ALA A 494 -40.96 72.30 46.14
C ALA A 494 -41.97 72.49 47.29
N VAL A 495 -42.23 71.43 48.07
CA VAL A 495 -43.10 71.51 49.26
C VAL A 495 -42.48 72.43 50.33
N PHE A 496 -41.17 72.34 50.58
CA PHE A 496 -40.48 73.21 51.53
C PHE A 496 -40.52 74.69 51.13
N VAL A 497 -40.36 75.00 49.84
CA VAL A 497 -40.45 76.37 49.33
C VAL A 497 -41.87 76.92 49.46
N LEU A 498 -42.89 76.11 49.17
CA LEU A 498 -44.29 76.50 49.36
C LEU A 498 -44.65 76.74 50.84
N ALA A 499 -44.15 75.89 51.74
CA ALA A 499 -44.32 76.08 53.19
C ALA A 499 -43.60 77.34 53.68
N GLY A 500 -42.39 77.61 53.20
CA GLY A 500 -41.65 78.83 53.51
C GLY A 500 -42.35 80.11 53.04
N ALA A 501 -42.86 80.11 51.80
CA ALA A 501 -43.59 81.25 51.24
C ALA A 501 -44.89 81.54 51.99
N THR A 502 -45.66 80.51 52.35
CA THR A 502 -46.90 80.67 53.13
C THR A 502 -46.65 81.16 54.55
N LEU A 503 -45.58 80.70 55.21
CA LEU A 503 -45.18 81.18 56.53
C LEU A 503 -44.75 82.66 56.51
N VAL A 504 -43.97 83.07 55.50
CA VAL A 504 -43.55 84.48 55.34
C VAL A 504 -44.74 85.39 55.05
N MET A 505 -45.70 84.95 54.24
CA MET A 505 -46.95 85.69 54.00
C MET A 505 -47.82 85.82 55.26
N ALA A 506 -47.91 84.76 56.07
CA ALA A 506 -48.63 84.78 57.34
C ALA A 506 -47.97 85.72 58.37
N LEU A 507 -46.63 85.74 58.44
CA LEU A 507 -45.88 86.65 59.32
C LEU A 507 -46.01 88.11 58.88
N ARG A 508 -46.03 88.41 57.58
CA ARG A 508 -46.29 89.77 57.06
C ARG A 508 -47.70 90.28 57.39
N ARG A 509 -48.72 89.40 57.38
CA ARG A 509 -50.09 89.75 57.81
C ARG A 509 -50.23 89.97 59.32
N ARG A 510 -49.27 89.52 60.13
CA ARG A 510 -49.29 89.71 61.59
C ARG A 510 -48.59 90.99 62.05
N ASN A 511 -47.79 91.59 61.16
CA ASN A 511 -47.00 92.80 61.42
C ASN A 511 -47.49 94.02 60.61
N ALA A 512 -48.62 93.90 59.93
CA ALA A 512 -49.42 94.97 59.34
C ALA A 512 -50.75 95.03 60.09
#